data_AF-A0A1G1M451-F1
#
_entry.id   AF-A0A1G1M451-F1
#
_cell.length_a   1.000
_cell.length_b   1.000
_cell.length_c   1.000
_cell.angle_alpha   90.00
_cell.angle_beta   90.00
_cell.angle_gamma   90.00
#
_symmetry.space_group_name_H-M   'P 1'
#
loop_
_entity.id
_entity.type
_entity.pdbx_description
1 polymer ?
#
loop_
_entity_poly.entity_id
_entity_poly.type
_entity_poly.pdbx_seq_one_letter_code
_entity_poly.pdbx_strand_id
1 'polypeptide(L)'
;MEEVHRASWKKSPRYARKAKKGSKQAADELVLRHIGFVIFCIHKRAFPAYARRFGEDILSQTIVVLYEKIQSYNLRYYDKCGNFKPVRFVSYIWKFIDGLILASLKKELRHERSHHQPDWGRLSALPEAELVEV
;
A
#
# COMPACT_ATOMS: atom_id res chain seq x y z
N MET A 1 6.15 -1.98 24.12
CA MET A 1 6.36 -2.03 22.65
C MET A 1 6.13 -0.68 21.95
N GLU A 2 5.32 0.24 22.50
CA GLU A 2 5.09 1.58 21.92
C GLU A 2 6.28 2.56 21.96
N GLU A 3 7.12 2.52 23.00
CA GLU A 3 8.23 3.49 23.13
C GLU A 3 9.34 3.31 22.08
N VAL A 4 9.62 2.06 21.68
CA VAL A 4 10.67 1.72 20.71
C VAL A 4 10.34 2.28 19.32
N HIS A 5 9.06 2.23 18.92
CA HIS A 5 8.60 2.81 17.66
C HIS A 5 8.62 4.35 17.68
N ARG A 6 8.26 4.97 18.81
CA ARG A 6 8.21 6.44 18.93
C ARG A 6 9.60 7.08 18.92
N ALA A 7 10.59 6.46 19.56
CA ALA A 7 11.99 6.88 19.52
C ALA A 7 12.66 6.63 18.15
N SER A 8 12.24 5.56 17.46
CA SER A 8 12.76 5.18 16.13
C SER A 8 12.51 6.24 15.05
N TRP A 9 11.33 6.88 15.06
CA TRP A 9 10.92 7.81 14.00
C TRP A 9 11.59 9.19 14.07
N LYS A 10 12.11 9.58 15.24
CA LYS A 10 12.89 10.82 15.39
C LYS A 10 14.20 10.79 14.58
N LYS A 11 14.76 9.59 14.32
CA LYS A 11 15.99 9.40 13.54
C LYS A 11 15.75 9.28 12.03
N SER A 12 14.50 9.12 11.57
CA SER A 12 14.16 8.93 10.16
C SER A 12 14.74 10.00 9.22
N PRO A 13 14.76 11.31 9.55
CA PRO A 13 15.36 12.34 8.69
C PRO A 13 16.87 12.16 8.50
N ARG A 14 17.58 11.64 9.52
CA ARG A 14 19.03 11.38 9.46
C ARG A 14 19.33 10.22 8.51
N TYR A 15 18.55 9.14 8.60
CA TYR A 15 18.69 7.99 7.71
C TYR A 15 18.32 8.36 6.27
N ALA A 16 17.22 9.08 6.06
CA ALA A 16 16.84 9.57 4.74
C ALA A 16 17.94 10.46 4.13
N ARG A 17 18.57 11.34 4.91
CA ARG A 17 19.69 12.17 4.43
C ARG A 17 20.88 11.32 4.00
N LYS A 18 21.23 10.28 4.76
CA LYS A 18 22.32 9.35 4.40
C LYS A 18 21.96 8.49 3.18
N ALA A 19 20.73 8.00 3.11
CA ALA A 19 20.22 7.20 2.00
C ALA A 19 20.23 7.98 0.68
N LYS A 20 19.82 9.26 0.71
CA LYS A 20 19.91 10.17 -0.44
C LYS A 20 21.35 10.47 -0.89
N LYS A 21 22.33 10.28 -0.01
CA LYS A 21 23.76 10.35 -0.35
C LYS A 21 24.33 9.01 -0.85
N GLY A 22 23.49 8.02 -1.11
CA GLY A 22 23.89 6.71 -1.64
C GLY A 22 24.16 5.64 -0.58
N SER A 23 23.94 5.92 0.72
CA SER A 23 24.13 4.90 1.76
C SER A 23 23.01 3.87 1.73
N LYS A 24 23.27 2.70 1.12
CA LYS A 24 22.33 1.56 1.09
C LYS A 24 21.91 1.14 2.49
N GLN A 25 22.86 0.97 3.41
CA GLN A 25 22.58 0.61 4.81
C GLN A 25 21.58 1.57 5.47
N ALA A 26 21.68 2.88 5.20
CA ALA A 26 20.74 3.85 5.75
C ALA A 26 19.35 3.77 5.07
N ALA A 27 19.29 3.38 3.80
CA ALA A 27 18.03 3.15 3.10
C ALA A 27 17.33 1.90 3.65
N ASP A 28 18.06 0.78 3.75
CA ASP A 28 17.57 -0.49 4.28
C ASP A 28 17.04 -0.30 5.71
N GLU A 29 17.81 0.38 6.57
CA GLU A 29 17.41 0.70 7.94
C GLU A 29 16.14 1.55 7.99
N LEU A 30 16.00 2.51 7.07
CA LEU A 30 14.82 3.35 6.98
C LEU A 30 13.60 2.53 6.52
N VAL A 31 13.75 1.63 5.56
CA VAL A 31 12.69 0.71 5.12
C VAL A 31 12.27 -0.22 6.25
N LEU A 32 13.21 -0.93 6.87
CA LEU A 32 12.96 -1.87 7.97
C LEU A 32 12.16 -1.22 9.11
N ARG A 33 12.51 0.02 9.49
CA ARG A 33 11.79 0.79 10.52
C ARG A 33 10.34 1.11 10.18
N HIS A 34 9.97 1.08 8.90
CA HIS A 34 8.63 1.40 8.41
C HIS A 34 7.84 0.16 7.96
N ILE A 35 8.47 -1.02 7.83
CA ILE A 35 7.77 -2.27 7.49
C ILE A 35 6.62 -2.55 8.47
N GLY A 36 6.85 -2.42 9.78
CA GLY A 36 5.79 -2.62 10.77
C GLY A 36 4.60 -1.67 10.59
N PHE A 37 4.86 -0.43 10.16
CA PHE A 37 3.81 0.54 9.83
C PHE A 37 3.05 0.14 8.55
N VAL A 38 3.74 -0.34 7.53
CA VAL A 38 3.11 -0.85 6.30
C VAL A 38 2.21 -2.04 6.61
N ILE A 39 2.71 -3.04 7.35
CA ILE A 39 1.95 -4.21 7.77
C ILE A 39 0.69 -3.78 8.54
N PHE A 40 0.84 -2.86 9.49
CA PHE A 40 -0.29 -2.27 10.22
C PHE A 40 -1.32 -1.64 9.28
N CYS A 41 -0.89 -0.85 8.29
CA CYS A 41 -1.79 -0.23 7.30
C CYS A 41 -2.53 -1.27 6.47
N ILE A 42 -1.84 -2.32 6.01
CA ILE A 42 -2.45 -3.40 5.23
C ILE A 42 -3.53 -4.09 6.06
N HIS A 43 -3.21 -4.51 7.29
CA HIS A 43 -4.18 -5.20 8.15
C HIS A 43 -5.36 -4.35 8.59
N LYS A 44 -5.16 -3.04 8.80
CA LYS A 44 -6.25 -2.15 9.22
C LYS A 44 -7.19 -1.75 8.10
N ARG A 45 -6.75 -1.80 6.84
CA ARG A 45 -7.48 -1.23 5.69
C ARG A 45 -7.91 -2.24 4.64
N ALA A 46 -7.17 -3.33 4.49
CA ALA A 46 -7.65 -4.46 3.71
C ALA A 46 -8.61 -5.28 4.58
N PHE A 47 -9.74 -5.70 4.01
CA PHE A 47 -10.59 -6.69 4.64
C PHE A 47 -9.77 -7.96 4.97
N PRO A 48 -10.04 -8.66 6.08
CA PRO A 48 -9.20 -9.78 6.54
C PRO A 48 -8.98 -10.90 5.51
N ALA A 49 -9.95 -11.12 4.60
CA ALA A 49 -9.83 -12.07 3.51
C ALA A 49 -8.84 -11.59 2.42
N TYR A 50 -8.86 -10.30 2.11
CA TYR A 50 -7.98 -9.68 1.11
C TYR A 50 -6.55 -9.50 1.64
N ALA A 51 -6.40 -9.17 2.93
CA ALA A 51 -5.09 -9.15 3.58
C ALA A 51 -4.42 -10.53 3.53
N ARG A 52 -5.18 -11.62 3.69
CA ARG A 52 -4.67 -12.99 3.58
C ARG A 52 -4.27 -13.36 2.15
N ARG A 53 -5.03 -12.91 1.15
CA ARG A 53 -4.83 -13.31 -0.25
C ARG A 53 -3.77 -12.47 -0.98
N PHE A 54 -3.63 -11.19 -0.63
CA PHE A 54 -2.79 -10.24 -1.36
C PHE A 54 -1.82 -9.46 -0.46
N GLY A 55 -1.82 -9.71 0.85
CA GLY A 55 -0.99 -8.94 1.79
C GLY A 55 0.49 -9.01 1.46
N GLU A 56 0.99 -10.17 1.05
CA GLU A 56 2.39 -10.37 0.67
C GLU A 56 2.76 -9.62 -0.61
N ASP A 57 1.90 -9.65 -1.63
CA ASP A 57 2.09 -8.91 -2.88
C ASP A 57 2.10 -7.39 -2.63
N ILE A 58 1.13 -6.91 -1.86
CA ILE A 58 1.01 -5.50 -1.48
C ILE A 58 2.23 -5.07 -0.67
N LEU A 59 2.69 -5.90 0.27
CA LEU A 59 3.89 -5.62 1.07
C LEU A 59 5.14 -5.56 0.18
N SER A 60 5.33 -6.54 -0.70
CA SER A 60 6.48 -6.63 -1.60
C SER A 60 6.56 -5.42 -2.54
N GLN A 61 5.44 -5.05 -3.18
CA GLN A 61 5.38 -3.85 -4.02
C GLN A 61 5.64 -2.57 -3.21
N THR A 62 5.10 -2.50 -2.00
CA THR A 62 5.32 -1.34 -1.12
C THR A 62 6.78 -1.20 -0.76
N ILE A 63 7.50 -2.28 -0.46
CA ILE A 63 8.93 -2.23 -0.14
C ILE A 63 9.75 -1.61 -1.28
N VAL A 64 9.51 -2.01 -2.52
CA VAL A 64 10.19 -1.44 -3.70
C VAL A 64 9.95 0.07 -3.76
N VAL A 65 8.69 0.48 -3.61
CA VAL A 65 8.33 1.91 -3.71
C VAL A 65 8.84 2.70 -2.52
N LEU A 66 8.99 2.11 -1.33
CA LEU A 66 9.62 2.80 -0.21
C LEU A 66 11.04 3.24 -0.55
N TYR A 67 11.84 2.40 -1.21
CA TYR A 67 13.18 2.79 -1.65
C TYR A 67 13.14 3.98 -2.62
N GLU A 68 12.21 3.99 -3.57
CA GLU A 68 12.03 5.14 -4.48
C GLU A 68 11.61 6.41 -3.72
N LYS A 69 10.66 6.29 -2.78
CA LYS A 69 10.16 7.42 -1.98
C LYS A 69 11.21 7.99 -1.05
N ILE A 70 12.17 7.20 -0.58
CA ILE A 70 13.32 7.71 0.16
C ILE A 70 14.10 8.74 -0.68
N GLN A 71 14.24 8.51 -1.98
CA GLN A 71 14.93 9.43 -2.88
C GLN A 71 14.13 10.71 -3.16
N SER A 72 12.80 10.59 -3.31
CA SER A 72 11.93 11.76 -3.55
C SER A 72 11.51 12.52 -2.28
N TYR A 73 11.76 11.98 -1.09
CA TYR A 73 11.29 12.54 0.17
C TYR A 73 11.88 13.93 0.46
N ASN A 74 11.01 14.95 0.59
CA ASN A 74 11.45 16.30 0.86
C ASN A 74 11.77 16.50 2.34
N LEU A 75 13.07 16.50 2.67
CA LEU A 75 13.59 16.78 4.02
C LEU A 75 13.44 18.25 4.43
N ARG A 76 13.21 19.14 3.47
CA ARG A 76 13.10 20.59 3.65
C ARG A 76 11.81 21.13 3.06
N TYR A 77 10.68 20.59 3.55
CA TYR A 77 9.37 21.12 3.18
C TYR A 77 9.11 22.45 3.91
N TYR A 78 8.72 23.45 3.12
CA TYR A 78 8.26 24.75 3.61
C TYR A 78 6.80 24.94 3.20
N ASP A 79 6.00 25.55 4.07
CA ASP A 79 4.63 25.91 3.71
C ASP A 79 4.58 27.13 2.78
N LYS A 80 3.37 27.48 2.31
CA LYS A 80 3.15 28.62 1.42
C LYS A 80 3.58 29.97 2.03
N CYS A 81 3.67 30.04 3.36
CA CYS A 81 4.11 31.22 4.10
C CYS A 81 5.62 31.22 4.36
N GLY A 82 6.37 30.24 3.83
CA GLY A 82 7.82 30.12 4.04
C GLY A 82 8.23 29.49 5.37
N ASN A 83 7.30 28.96 6.16
CA ASN A 83 7.64 28.31 7.43
C ASN A 83 8.13 26.89 7.19
N PHE A 84 9.26 26.53 7.81
CA PHE A 84 9.80 25.18 7.78
C PHE A 84 8.88 24.20 8.51
N LYS A 85 8.34 23.21 7.78
CA LYS A 85 7.46 22.16 8.32
C LYS A 85 7.98 20.79 7.93
N PRO A 86 8.84 20.15 8.74
CA PRO A 86 9.36 18.84 8.41
C PRO A 86 8.23 17.79 8.44
N VAL A 87 7.82 17.33 7.26
CA VAL A 87 6.82 16.26 7.11
C VAL A 87 7.46 14.94 7.50
N ARG A 88 6.84 14.15 8.38
CA ARG A 88 7.36 12.83 8.77
C ARG A 88 7.31 11.86 7.58
N PHE A 89 8.31 10.99 7.47
CA PHE A 89 8.35 9.99 6.39
C PHE A 89 7.11 9.08 6.38
N VAL A 90 6.61 8.68 7.56
CA VAL A 90 5.33 7.94 7.72
C VAL A 90 4.17 8.65 7.02
N SER A 91 4.01 9.96 7.24
CA SER A 91 2.95 10.76 6.60
C SER A 91 3.14 10.87 5.09
N TYR A 92 4.39 10.87 4.64
CA TYR A 92 4.75 10.90 3.22
C TYR A 92 4.39 9.59 2.50
N ILE A 93 4.63 8.44 3.13
CA ILE A 93 4.37 7.11 2.54
C ILE A 93 2.93 6.64 2.72
N TRP A 94 2.21 7.08 3.76
CA TRP A 94 0.85 6.66 4.07
C TRP A 94 -0.08 6.76 2.85
N LYS A 95 -0.13 7.93 2.19
CA LYS A 95 -1.01 8.16 1.04
C LYS A 95 -0.72 7.21 -0.11
N PHE A 96 0.56 6.87 -0.30
CA PHE A 96 0.97 5.94 -1.32
C PHE A 96 0.47 4.51 -1.00
N ILE A 97 0.68 4.05 0.24
CA ILE A 97 0.21 2.74 0.70
C ILE A 97 -1.31 2.62 0.53
N ASP A 98 -2.05 3.68 0.88
CA ASP A 98 -3.50 3.75 0.65
C ASP A 98 -3.87 3.56 -0.81
N GLY A 99 -3.22 4.32 -1.71
CA GLY A 99 -3.46 4.22 -3.14
C GLY A 99 -3.19 2.82 -3.67
N LEU A 100 -2.13 2.16 -3.18
CA LEU A 100 -1.76 0.81 -3.59
C LEU A 100 -2.80 -0.22 -3.12
N ILE A 101 -3.24 -0.15 -1.86
CA ILE A 101 -4.30 -1.03 -1.34
C ILE A 101 -5.59 -0.85 -2.17
N LEU A 102 -6.01 0.40 -2.43
CA LEU A 102 -7.19 0.69 -3.23
C LEU A 102 -7.05 0.19 -4.68
N ALA A 103 -5.88 0.33 -5.29
CA ALA A 103 -5.62 -0.14 -6.64
C ALA A 103 -5.73 -1.67 -6.74
N SER A 104 -5.17 -2.39 -5.77
CA SER A 104 -5.27 -3.85 -5.67
C SER A 104 -6.71 -4.30 -5.48
N LEU A 105 -7.47 -3.67 -4.58
CA LEU A 105 -8.89 -3.96 -4.38
C LEU A 105 -9.72 -3.71 -5.65
N LYS A 106 -9.48 -2.60 -6.36
CA LYS A 106 -10.15 -2.30 -7.63
C LYS A 106 -9.82 -3.31 -8.72
N LYS A 107 -8.60 -3.83 -8.76
CA LYS A 107 -8.20 -4.87 -9.73
C LYS A 107 -9.00 -6.15 -9.49
N GLU A 108 -9.15 -6.57 -8.23
CA GLU A 108 -9.90 -7.77 -7.89
C GLU A 108 -11.40 -7.61 -8.15
N LEU A 109 -12.01 -6.50 -7.72
CA LEU A 109 -13.43 -6.24 -7.99
C LEU A 109 -13.76 -6.25 -9.49
N ARG A 110 -12.80 -5.86 -10.34
CA ARG A 110 -12.96 -5.97 -11.81
C ARG A 110 -12.89 -7.43 -12.26
N HIS A 111 -11.95 -8.21 -11.71
CA HIS A 111 -11.83 -9.62 -12.02
C HIS A 111 -13.08 -10.42 -11.60
N GLU A 112 -13.60 -10.17 -10.39
CA GLU A 112 -14.84 -10.77 -9.90
C GLU A 112 -16.02 -10.41 -10.81
N ARG A 113 -16.20 -9.14 -11.19
CA ARG A 113 -17.25 -8.74 -12.14
C ARG A 113 -17.13 -9.42 -13.50
N SER A 114 -15.92 -9.60 -14.00
CA SER A 114 -15.69 -10.32 -15.26
C SER A 114 -16.03 -11.81 -15.16
N HIS A 115 -15.83 -12.43 -13.99
CA HIS A 115 -16.20 -13.83 -13.74
C HIS A 115 -17.67 -14.02 -13.32
N HIS A 116 -18.36 -12.95 -12.92
CA HIS A 116 -19.80 -12.96 -12.58
C HIS A 116 -20.69 -12.51 -13.73
N GLN A 117 -20.18 -12.39 -14.96
CA GLN A 117 -21.07 -12.29 -16.11
C GLN A 117 -21.76 -13.65 -16.26
N PRO A 118 -23.09 -13.75 -16.07
CA PRO A 118 -23.80 -14.98 -16.39
C PRO A 118 -23.57 -15.24 -17.88
N ASP A 119 -23.23 -16.48 -18.23
CA ASP A 119 -23.21 -16.91 -19.62
C ASP A 119 -24.66 -16.95 -20.13
N TRP A 120 -25.18 -15.77 -20.47
CA TRP A 120 -26.51 -15.62 -21.05
C TRP A 120 -26.61 -16.33 -22.41
N GLY A 121 -25.48 -16.64 -23.05
CA GLY A 121 -25.41 -17.46 -24.26
C GLY A 121 -25.78 -18.93 -24.01
N ARG A 122 -25.57 -19.44 -22.80
CA ARG A 122 -25.98 -20.80 -22.41
C ARG A 122 -27.47 -20.92 -22.11
N LEU A 123 -28.05 -19.89 -21.49
CA LEU A 123 -29.49 -19.84 -21.15
C LEU A 123 -30.39 -19.60 -22.38
N SER A 124 -29.88 -18.94 -23.41
CA SER A 124 -30.60 -18.71 -24.68
C SER A 124 -30.49 -19.88 -25.67
N ALA A 125 -29.71 -20.92 -25.32
CA ALA A 125 -29.54 -22.13 -26.12
C ALA A 125 -30.26 -23.35 -25.53
N LEU A 126 -30.94 -23.22 -24.37
CA LEU A 126 -31.76 -24.28 -23.81
C LEU A 126 -33.15 -24.26 -24.50
N PRO A 127 -33.63 -25.39 -25.04
CA PRO A 127 -35.01 -25.45 -25.54
C PRO A 127 -35.97 -25.17 -24.39
N GLU A 128 -37.08 -24.45 -24.66
CA GLU A 128 -38.11 -24.01 -23.69
C GLU A 128 -38.68 -25.11 -22.77
N ALA A 129 -38.38 -26.38 -23.03
CA ALA A 129 -38.87 -27.54 -22.30
C ALA A 129 -38.34 -27.67 -20.85
N GLU A 130 -37.26 -26.99 -20.45
CA GLU A 130 -36.72 -27.06 -19.08
C GLU A 130 -37.11 -25.87 -18.17
N LEU A 131 -37.89 -24.90 -18.66
CA LEU A 131 -38.34 -23.75 -17.86
C LEU A 131 -39.62 -24.01 -17.06
N VAL A 132 -40.15 -25.24 -17.09
CA VAL A 132 -41.34 -25.65 -16.33
C VAL A 132 -40.99 -26.88 -15.51
N GLU A 133 -40.29 -26.71 -14.39
CA GLU A 133 -40.52 -27.46 -13.15
C GLU A 133 -39.71 -26.84 -11.99
N VAL A 134 -40.45 -26.06 -11.17
CA VAL A 134 -40.28 -25.65 -9.76
C VAL A 134 -38.98 -24.97 -9.31
#